data_AF-A0A2L2YP11-F1
#
_entry.id   AF-A0A2L2YP11-F1
#
_cell.length_a   1.000
_cell.length_b   1.000
_cell.length_c   1.000
_cell.angle_alpha   90.00
_cell.angle_beta   90.00
_cell.angle_gamma   90.00
#
_symmetry.space_group_name_H-M   'P 1'
#
loop_
_entity.id
_entity.type
_entity.pdbx_description
1 polymer ?
#
loop_
_entity_poly.entity_id
_entity_poly.type
_entity_poly.pdbx_seq_one_letter_code
_entity_poly.pdbx_strand_id
1 'polypeptide(L)'
;MASLRKLLLLCGFVASTVAVPVSQKSQCARYCSDESDFQLTPGSTYTYDYETTAVTTVQGATQDKTQLQLTAHADIEVLSKCELSLRLRGVQLKLSDPDSPDYLVSLRGIREFGRSLEKHILRFSFQNGQVEHVCPLENVPAWITNIQKGVLSAFQTYILKPDWNALIHETDILGKCSAQYHS
;
A
#
# COMPACT_ATOMS: atom_id res chain seq x y z
N MET A 1 15.68 -44.10 -70.13
CA MET A 1 14.23 -43.84 -69.95
C MET A 1 14.04 -43.29 -68.54
N ALA A 2 13.50 -42.06 -68.46
CA ALA A 2 12.85 -41.36 -67.34
C ALA A 2 13.38 -41.58 -65.89
N SER A 3 13.63 -40.57 -65.06
CA SER A 3 12.81 -39.38 -64.87
C SER A 3 13.56 -38.32 -64.05
N LEU A 4 13.49 -37.09 -64.55
CA LEU A 4 13.84 -35.81 -63.94
C LEU A 4 12.64 -35.30 -63.12
N ARG A 5 12.86 -34.79 -61.90
CA ARG A 5 12.04 -33.83 -61.09
C ARG A 5 12.30 -34.10 -59.59
N LYS A 6 12.53 -33.17 -58.66
CA LYS A 6 12.39 -31.71 -58.53
C LYS A 6 13.29 -31.26 -57.36
N LEU A 7 13.88 -30.07 -57.51
CA LEU A 7 14.51 -29.27 -56.46
C LEU A 7 13.41 -28.59 -55.61
N LEU A 8 13.51 -28.58 -54.28
CA LEU A 8 13.10 -27.45 -53.41
C LEU A 8 13.47 -27.67 -51.93
N LEU A 9 14.01 -26.59 -51.33
CA LEU A 9 14.58 -26.43 -50.00
C LEU A 9 13.56 -26.60 -48.85
N LEU A 10 14.04 -26.91 -47.64
CA LEU A 10 13.82 -26.04 -46.46
C LEU A 10 14.76 -26.41 -45.29
N CYS A 11 15.55 -25.44 -44.82
CA CYS A 11 16.40 -25.51 -43.63
C CYS A 11 15.54 -25.52 -42.35
N GLY A 12 15.77 -26.50 -41.46
CA GLY A 12 15.21 -26.50 -40.10
C GLY A 12 16.31 -26.22 -39.06
N PHE A 13 16.50 -24.96 -38.67
CA PHE A 13 17.22 -24.61 -37.44
C PHE A 13 16.22 -24.62 -36.29
N VAL A 14 16.25 -25.66 -35.46
CA VAL A 14 15.48 -25.70 -34.21
C VAL A 14 16.39 -25.20 -33.10
N ALA A 15 16.33 -23.91 -32.80
CA ALA A 15 16.93 -23.35 -31.59
C ALA A 15 16.00 -23.64 -30.41
N SER A 16 16.30 -24.68 -29.63
CA SER A 16 15.61 -24.95 -28.37
C SER A 16 16.07 -23.95 -27.31
N THR A 17 15.33 -22.86 -27.13
CA THR A 17 15.49 -21.99 -25.96
C THR A 17 14.87 -22.69 -24.75
N VAL A 18 15.71 -23.20 -23.85
CA VAL A 18 15.26 -23.64 -22.53
C VAL A 18 14.95 -22.38 -21.73
N ALA A 19 13.67 -22.00 -21.68
CA ALA A 19 13.22 -20.93 -20.80
C ALA A 19 13.27 -21.45 -19.35
N VAL A 20 14.22 -20.95 -18.57
CA VAL A 20 14.20 -21.08 -17.11
C VAL A 20 13.02 -20.25 -16.60
N PRO A 21 12.08 -20.82 -15.82
CA PRO A 21 11.00 -20.03 -15.27
C PRO A 21 11.59 -19.05 -14.23
N VAL A 22 11.60 -17.77 -14.59
CA VAL A 22 11.75 -16.69 -13.64
C VAL A 22 10.53 -16.76 -12.74
N SER A 23 10.73 -17.12 -11.46
CA SER A 23 9.69 -17.06 -10.44
C SER A 23 9.32 -15.60 -10.19
N GLN A 24 8.50 -15.02 -11.07
CA GLN A 24 7.80 -13.79 -10.76
C GLN A 24 6.89 -14.09 -9.57
N LYS A 25 7.14 -13.47 -8.42
CA LYS A 25 6.08 -13.20 -7.44
C LYS A 25 5.07 -12.28 -8.12
N SER A 26 4.23 -12.82 -8.99
CA SER A 26 3.37 -12.02 -9.88
C SER A 26 2.11 -11.52 -9.17
N GLN A 27 1.74 -12.13 -8.04
CA GLN A 27 0.53 -11.84 -7.28
C GLN A 27 0.86 -11.54 -5.82
N CYS A 28 0.23 -10.49 -5.29
CA CYS A 28 0.30 -10.12 -3.88
C CYS A 28 -0.73 -10.89 -3.06
N ALA A 29 -1.93 -11.09 -3.61
CA ALA A 29 -2.98 -11.89 -2.99
C ALA A 29 -2.60 -13.37 -3.07
N ARG A 30 -2.53 -14.04 -1.91
CA ARG A 30 -2.30 -15.51 -1.87
C ARG A 30 -3.58 -16.31 -2.11
N TYR A 31 -4.73 -15.67 -1.90
CA TYR A 31 -6.07 -16.21 -2.08
C TYR A 31 -7.03 -15.04 -2.34
N CYS A 32 -8.23 -15.33 -2.82
CA CYS A 32 -9.25 -14.32 -3.08
C CYS A 32 -10.64 -14.91 -2.82
N SER A 33 -11.40 -14.31 -1.90
CA SER A 33 -12.75 -14.78 -1.55
C SER A 33 -13.78 -14.42 -2.62
N ASP A 34 -14.85 -15.22 -2.70
CA ASP A 34 -15.99 -14.89 -3.56
C ASP A 34 -16.85 -13.78 -2.96
N GLU A 35 -16.93 -13.71 -1.64
CA GLU A 35 -17.57 -12.62 -0.89
C GLU A 35 -16.77 -11.32 -1.06
N SER A 36 -17.50 -10.22 -1.27
CA SER A 36 -16.94 -8.86 -1.37
C SER A 36 -17.96 -7.87 -0.85
N ASP A 37 -17.93 -7.60 0.46
CA ASP A 37 -18.77 -6.58 1.08
C ASP A 37 -18.39 -5.16 0.64
N PHE A 38 -17.23 -4.99 0.00
CA PHE A 38 -16.73 -3.72 -0.51
C PHE A 38 -16.96 -3.58 -2.01
N GLN A 39 -17.58 -2.46 -2.41
CA GLN A 39 -17.87 -2.14 -3.81
C GLN A 39 -16.74 -1.31 -4.42
N LEU A 40 -15.56 -1.91 -4.55
CA LEU A 40 -14.42 -1.29 -5.25
C LEU A 40 -14.35 -1.81 -6.69
N THR A 41 -14.33 -0.90 -7.66
CA THR A 41 -14.40 -1.26 -9.08
C THR A 41 -13.00 -1.42 -9.68
N PRO A 42 -12.64 -2.60 -10.24
CA PRO A 42 -11.38 -2.79 -10.93
C PRO A 42 -11.11 -1.74 -12.02
N GLY A 43 -9.88 -1.25 -12.10
CA GLY A 43 -9.47 -0.17 -13.00
C GLY A 43 -9.81 1.24 -12.48
N SER A 44 -10.48 1.37 -11.34
CA SER A 44 -10.75 2.67 -10.71
C SER A 44 -9.65 3.05 -9.73
N THR A 45 -9.47 4.36 -9.56
CA THR A 45 -8.61 4.93 -8.51
C THR A 45 -9.45 5.79 -7.58
N TYR A 46 -9.35 5.53 -6.28
CA TYR A 46 -10.01 6.28 -5.22
C TYR A 46 -8.96 7.12 -4.50
N THR A 47 -9.11 8.44 -4.53
CA THR A 47 -8.17 9.37 -3.88
C THR A 47 -8.75 9.85 -2.56
N TYR A 48 -7.96 9.74 -1.50
CA TYR A 48 -8.30 10.20 -0.15
C TYR A 48 -7.31 11.27 0.31
N ASP A 49 -7.79 12.26 1.05
CA ASP A 49 -6.94 13.15 1.82
C ASP A 49 -6.55 12.45 3.11
N TYR A 50 -5.25 12.21 3.29
CA TYR A 50 -4.69 11.56 4.46
C TYR A 50 -3.95 12.59 5.31
N GLU A 51 -4.29 12.61 6.60
CA GLU A 51 -3.64 13.44 7.60
C GLU A 51 -3.40 12.63 8.87
N THR A 52 -2.21 12.74 9.44
CA THR A 52 -1.90 12.17 10.76
C THR A 52 -1.01 13.12 11.54
N THR A 53 -1.29 13.23 12.85
CA THR A 53 -0.52 14.07 13.78
C THR A 53 -0.08 13.22 14.96
N ALA A 54 1.23 13.17 15.18
CA ALA A 54 1.83 12.58 16.37
C ALA A 54 2.21 13.71 17.34
N VAL A 55 1.70 13.64 18.57
CA VAL A 55 2.01 14.61 19.64
C VAL A 55 2.75 13.90 20.75
N THR A 56 3.91 14.42 21.12
CA THR A 56 4.70 13.96 22.27
C THR A 56 4.64 15.03 23.36
N THR A 57 4.32 14.64 24.59
CA THR A 57 4.27 15.53 25.76
C THR A 57 5.12 14.97 26.88
N VAL A 58 5.68 15.85 27.71
CA VAL A 58 6.31 15.45 28.97
C VAL A 58 5.25 15.47 30.07
N GLN A 59 5.04 14.35 30.75
CA GLN A 59 4.16 14.33 31.93
C GLN A 59 4.86 15.03 33.10
N GLY A 60 4.43 16.25 33.43
CA GLY A 60 5.05 17.08 34.47
C GLY A 60 4.34 18.43 34.66
N ALA A 61 5.00 19.37 35.35
CA ALA A 61 4.46 20.71 35.60
C ALA A 61 4.53 21.65 34.38
N THR A 62 5.33 21.32 33.36
CA THR A 62 5.39 22.08 32.10
C THR A 62 4.46 21.47 31.06
N GLN A 63 3.88 22.31 30.20
CA GLN A 63 2.98 21.89 29.11
C GLN A 63 3.73 21.73 27.78
N ASP A 64 5.01 21.37 27.85
CA ASP A 64 5.85 21.26 26.65
C ASP A 64 5.35 20.10 25.77
N LYS A 65 5.09 20.42 24.51
CA LYS A 65 4.64 19.46 23.50
C LYS A 65 5.43 19.61 22.21
N THR A 66 5.68 18.49 21.56
CA THR A 66 6.22 18.44 20.20
C THR A 66 5.20 17.77 19.30
N GLN A 67 4.92 18.37 18.16
CA GLN A 67 3.94 17.87 17.19
C GLN A 67 4.62 17.58 15.86
N LEU A 68 4.25 16.47 15.24
CA LEU A 68 4.65 16.07 13.89
C LEU A 68 3.38 15.80 13.08
N GLN A 69 3.15 16.56 12.01
CA GLN A 69 1.99 16.41 11.14
C GLN A 69 2.43 15.97 9.74
N LEU A 70 1.90 14.85 9.28
CA LEU A 70 2.09 14.32 7.92
C LEU A 70 0.77 14.48 7.15
N THR A 71 0.82 15.07 5.97
CA THR A 71 -0.32 15.13 5.04
C THR A 71 0.07 14.56 3.68
N ALA A 72 -0.89 13.93 3.00
CA ALA A 72 -0.72 13.39 1.65
C ALA A 72 -2.08 13.16 0.98
N HIS A 73 -2.07 13.01 -0.34
CA HIS A 73 -3.15 12.33 -1.06
C HIS A 73 -2.80 10.85 -1.21
N ALA A 74 -3.69 9.98 -0.76
CA ALA A 74 -3.57 8.53 -0.88
C ALA A 74 -4.44 8.04 -2.04
N ASP A 75 -3.80 7.64 -3.15
CA ASP A 75 -4.48 7.02 -4.27
C ASP A 75 -4.50 5.50 -4.09
N ILE A 76 -5.69 4.95 -4.01
CA ILE A 76 -5.97 3.51 -3.96
C ILE A 76 -6.47 3.07 -5.34
N GLU A 77 -5.60 2.41 -6.11
CA GLU A 77 -5.94 1.85 -7.42
C GLU A 77 -6.36 0.38 -7.27
N VAL A 78 -7.52 0.02 -7.82
CA VAL A 78 -8.04 -1.35 -7.81
C VAL A 78 -7.49 -2.10 -9.01
N LEU A 79 -6.49 -2.96 -8.80
CA LEU A 79 -5.84 -3.72 -9.87
C LEU A 79 -6.68 -4.92 -10.30
N SER A 80 -7.25 -5.62 -9.31
CA SER A 80 -8.18 -6.74 -9.51
C SER A 80 -9.09 -6.86 -8.28
N LYS A 81 -9.95 -7.90 -8.24
CA LYS A 81 -10.91 -8.11 -7.15
C LYS A 81 -10.27 -8.07 -5.75
N CYS A 82 -9.11 -8.70 -5.58
CA CYS A 82 -8.45 -8.82 -4.28
C CYS A 82 -7.06 -8.17 -4.24
N GLU A 83 -6.66 -7.44 -5.28
CA GLU A 83 -5.36 -6.77 -5.33
C GLU A 83 -5.51 -5.29 -5.65
N LEU A 84 -4.93 -4.46 -4.79
CA LEU A 84 -4.95 -3.02 -4.88
C LEU A 84 -3.52 -2.48 -4.82
N SER A 85 -3.36 -1.21 -5.16
CA SER A 85 -2.11 -0.50 -4.91
C SER A 85 -2.35 0.87 -4.30
N LEU A 86 -1.43 1.25 -3.41
CA LEU A 86 -1.37 2.55 -2.76
C LEU A 86 -0.24 3.37 -3.39
N ARG A 87 -0.57 4.59 -3.82
CA ARG A 87 0.39 5.64 -4.18
C ARG A 87 0.13 6.88 -3.33
N LEU A 88 1.19 7.44 -2.74
CA LEU A 88 1.12 8.72 -2.04
C LEU A 88 1.55 9.85 -2.98
N ARG A 89 0.86 10.99 -2.90
CA ARG A 89 1.19 12.23 -3.64
C ARG A 89 1.09 13.44 -2.74
N GLY A 90 1.84 14.50 -3.05
CA GLY A 90 1.76 15.76 -2.33
C GLY A 90 2.15 15.62 -0.86
N VAL A 91 3.12 14.74 -0.56
CA VAL A 91 3.51 14.43 0.82
C VAL A 91 4.16 15.65 1.45
N GLN A 92 3.59 16.14 2.56
CA GLN A 92 4.14 17.22 3.37
C GLN A 92 4.31 16.73 4.80
N LEU A 93 5.37 17.18 5.46
CA LEU A 93 5.60 16.90 6.87
C LEU A 93 5.99 18.22 7.55
N LYS A 94 5.27 18.54 8.62
CA LYS A 94 5.46 19.73 9.43
C LYS A 94 5.77 19.33 10.86
N LEU A 95 6.57 20.13 11.53
CA LEU A 95 6.92 19.96 12.94
C LEU A 95 6.48 21.21 13.72
N SER A 96 6.13 21.05 15.00
CA SER A 96 5.93 22.19 15.89
C SER A 96 7.18 23.06 15.95
N ASP A 97 6.98 24.37 15.91
CA ASP A 97 8.03 25.34 16.11
C ASP A 97 8.57 25.25 17.56
N PRO A 98 9.89 25.18 17.77
CA PRO A 98 10.47 25.08 19.11
C PRO A 98 10.11 26.25 20.03
N ASP A 99 9.93 27.45 19.48
CA ASP A 99 9.60 28.67 20.21
C ASP A 99 8.07 28.89 20.29
N SER A 100 7.30 28.19 19.46
CA SER A 100 5.83 28.25 19.41
C SER A 100 5.22 26.87 19.14
N PRO A 101 5.06 26.02 20.17
CA PRO A 101 4.63 24.61 20.03
C PRO A 101 3.26 24.37 19.34
N ASP A 102 2.44 25.41 19.22
CA ASP A 102 1.15 25.40 18.52
C ASP A 102 1.26 25.74 17.03
N TYR A 103 2.40 26.27 16.58
CA TYR A 103 2.65 26.63 15.20
C TYR A 103 3.44 25.55 14.48
N LEU A 104 2.99 25.13 13.30
CA LEU A 104 3.63 24.08 12.51
C LEU A 104 4.48 24.67 11.38
N VAL A 105 5.75 24.31 11.35
CA VAL A 105 6.73 24.74 10.34
C VAL A 105 7.20 23.58 9.47
N SER A 106 7.48 23.87 8.19
CA SER A 106 8.05 22.89 7.27
C SER A 106 9.55 22.70 7.55
N LEU A 107 10.00 21.45 7.62
CA LEU A 107 11.40 21.13 7.85
C LEU A 107 12.27 21.32 6.59
N ARG A 108 13.53 21.71 6.78
CA ARG A 108 14.54 21.68 5.70
C ARG A 108 14.79 20.22 5.28
N GLY A 109 14.88 19.95 3.99
CA GLY A 109 15.10 18.59 3.45
C GLY A 109 13.82 17.75 3.30
N ILE A 110 12.66 18.25 3.73
CA ILE A 110 11.41 17.48 3.70
C ILE A 110 10.93 17.10 2.30
N ARG A 111 11.38 17.85 1.29
CA ARG A 111 11.11 17.52 -0.11
C ARG A 111 11.71 16.18 -0.52
N GLU A 112 12.87 15.81 0.00
CA GLU A 112 13.47 14.49 -0.28
C GLU A 112 12.71 13.37 0.43
N PHE A 113 12.28 13.62 1.67
CA PHE A 113 11.41 12.73 2.41
C PHE A 113 10.12 12.44 1.65
N GLY A 114 9.39 13.49 1.23
CA GLY A 114 8.16 13.36 0.46
C GLY A 114 8.39 12.59 -0.84
N ARG A 115 9.40 12.97 -1.63
CA ARG A 115 9.76 12.26 -2.88
C ARG A 115 10.11 10.80 -2.67
N SER A 116 10.75 10.47 -1.55
CA SER A 116 11.10 9.09 -1.23
C SER A 116 9.88 8.25 -0.93
N LEU A 117 8.80 8.82 -0.40
CA LEU A 117 7.51 8.17 -0.26
C LEU A 117 6.76 8.09 -1.60
N GLU A 118 6.65 9.22 -2.30
CA GLU A 118 5.87 9.35 -3.54
C GLU A 118 6.36 8.46 -4.69
N LYS A 119 7.67 8.16 -4.73
CA LYS A 119 8.25 7.30 -5.78
C LYS A 119 7.91 5.82 -5.61
N HIS A 120 7.44 5.38 -4.45
CA HIS A 120 7.17 3.97 -4.17
C HIS A 120 5.68 3.68 -4.14
N ILE A 121 5.27 2.70 -4.94
CA ILE A 121 3.91 2.16 -4.92
C ILE A 121 3.91 0.91 -4.06
N LEU A 122 2.90 0.77 -3.20
CA LEU A 122 2.72 -0.42 -2.37
C LEU A 122 1.56 -1.24 -2.89
N ARG A 123 1.81 -2.48 -3.32
CA ARG A 123 0.74 -3.44 -3.60
C ARG A 123 0.30 -4.11 -2.31
N PHE A 124 -0.99 -4.38 -2.20
CA PHE A 124 -1.56 -5.10 -1.08
C PHE A 124 -2.78 -5.89 -1.52
N SER A 125 -3.07 -6.97 -0.80
CA SER A 125 -4.31 -7.70 -1.01
C SER A 125 -5.40 -7.18 -0.07
N PHE A 126 -6.58 -6.93 -0.62
CA PHE A 126 -7.71 -6.38 0.12
C PHE A 126 -8.98 -7.15 -0.17
N GLN A 127 -9.66 -7.61 0.86
CA GLN A 127 -10.89 -8.39 0.73
C GLN A 127 -11.69 -8.29 2.03
N ASN A 128 -13.02 -8.18 1.92
CA ASN A 128 -13.92 -8.07 3.07
C ASN A 128 -13.49 -7.00 4.09
N GLY A 129 -12.94 -5.89 3.60
CA GLY A 129 -12.52 -4.76 4.45
C GLY A 129 -11.13 -4.89 5.04
N GLN A 130 -10.44 -6.00 4.79
CA GLN A 130 -9.19 -6.37 5.44
C GLN A 130 -8.00 -6.29 4.49
N VAL A 131 -6.90 -5.78 5.00
CA VAL A 131 -5.59 -5.83 4.36
C VAL A 131 -4.89 -7.13 4.78
N GLU A 132 -5.00 -8.15 3.94
CA GLU A 132 -4.50 -9.51 4.23
C GLU A 132 -2.99 -9.65 4.04
N HIS A 133 -2.44 -9.02 3.00
CA HIS A 133 -1.03 -9.11 2.64
C HIS A 133 -0.53 -7.76 2.13
N VAL A 134 0.69 -7.41 2.52
CA VAL A 134 1.38 -6.20 2.06
C VAL A 134 2.65 -6.60 1.32
N CYS A 135 2.79 -6.13 0.08
CA CYS A 135 3.81 -6.58 -0.87
C CYS A 135 4.65 -5.39 -1.35
N PRO A 136 5.61 -4.90 -0.55
CA PRO A 136 6.55 -3.88 -0.98
C PRO A 136 7.47 -4.43 -2.07
N LEU A 137 7.96 -3.54 -2.94
CA LEU A 137 9.04 -3.88 -3.88
C LEU A 137 10.33 -4.24 -3.11
N GLU A 138 11.22 -4.99 -3.76
CA GLU A 138 12.52 -5.31 -3.18
C GLU A 138 13.33 -4.05 -2.90
N ASN A 139 14.12 -4.07 -1.82
CA ASN A 139 14.99 -2.98 -1.40
C ASN A 139 14.28 -1.65 -1.04
N VAL A 140 12.96 -1.66 -0.83
CA VAL A 140 12.25 -0.49 -0.27
C VAL A 140 12.62 -0.36 1.22
N PRO A 141 13.12 0.81 1.67
CA PRO A 141 13.39 1.05 3.08
C PRO A 141 12.17 0.81 3.97
N ALA A 142 12.38 0.14 5.11
CA ALA A 142 11.29 -0.24 6.02
C ALA A 142 10.45 0.96 6.48
N TRP A 143 11.06 2.14 6.67
CA TRP A 143 10.34 3.34 7.10
C TRP A 143 9.30 3.83 6.08
N ILE A 144 9.53 3.65 4.78
CA ILE A 144 8.58 3.98 3.71
C ILE A 144 7.39 3.03 3.79
N THR A 145 7.68 1.72 3.84
CA THR A 145 6.65 0.69 3.95
C THR A 145 5.83 0.86 5.22
N ASN A 146 6.44 1.28 6.34
CA ASN A 146 5.72 1.49 7.60
C ASN A 146 4.77 2.68 7.53
N ILE A 147 5.16 3.79 6.89
CA ILE A 147 4.25 4.93 6.66
C ILE A 147 3.08 4.51 5.77
N GLN A 148 3.37 3.80 4.67
CA GLN A 148 2.33 3.30 3.78
C GLN A 148 1.38 2.31 4.48
N LYS A 149 1.91 1.43 5.33
CA LYS A 149 1.10 0.55 6.18
C LYS A 149 0.23 1.34 7.15
N GLY A 150 0.72 2.45 7.72
CA GLY A 150 -0.10 3.34 8.55
C GLY A 150 -1.31 3.91 7.80
N VAL A 151 -1.15 4.26 6.52
CA VAL A 151 -2.27 4.66 5.64
C VAL A 151 -3.22 3.49 5.41
N LEU A 152 -2.70 2.29 5.12
CA LEU A 152 -3.52 1.09 4.93
C LEU A 152 -4.28 0.67 6.20
N SER A 153 -3.69 0.88 7.39
CA SER A 153 -4.36 0.64 8.67
C SER A 153 -5.56 1.57 8.88
N ALA A 154 -5.46 2.83 8.45
CA ALA A 154 -6.59 3.76 8.48
C ALA A 154 -7.64 3.47 7.40
N PHE A 155 -7.24 2.83 6.28
CA PHE A 155 -8.14 2.42 5.21
C PHE A 155 -8.91 1.13 5.54
N GLN A 156 -8.31 0.24 6.32
CA GLN A 156 -8.94 -1.00 6.79
C GLN A 156 -10.17 -0.68 7.65
N THR A 157 -11.29 -1.28 7.31
CA THR A 157 -12.53 -1.18 8.09
C THR A 157 -13.36 -2.41 7.83
N TYR A 158 -13.92 -3.00 8.87
CA TYR A 158 -14.86 -4.11 8.70
C TYR A 158 -16.26 -3.51 8.57
N ILE A 159 -16.89 -3.65 7.39
CA ILE A 159 -18.34 -3.44 7.29
C ILE A 159 -18.99 -4.65 7.94
N LEU A 160 -19.08 -4.61 9.27
CA LEU A 160 -19.95 -5.48 10.02
C LEU A 160 -21.36 -4.95 9.81
N LYS A 161 -22.28 -5.86 9.47
CA LYS A 161 -23.71 -5.56 9.29
C LYS A 161 -24.21 -4.62 10.41
N PRO A 162 -25.13 -3.68 10.10
CA PRO A 162 -25.41 -2.45 10.87
C PRO A 162 -25.88 -2.58 12.34
N ASP A 163 -25.85 -3.78 12.95
CA ASP A 163 -26.56 -4.06 14.20
C ASP A 163 -25.69 -4.74 15.28
N TRP A 164 -24.36 -4.66 15.21
CA TRP A 164 -23.48 -5.47 16.06
C TRP A 164 -22.35 -4.69 16.72
N ASN A 165 -22.27 -4.83 18.06
CA ASN A 165 -21.02 -4.68 18.80
C ASN A 165 -20.17 -5.93 18.51
N ALA A 166 -19.01 -5.78 17.89
CA ALA A 166 -18.13 -6.91 17.58
C ALA A 166 -16.74 -6.72 18.17
N LEU A 167 -16.18 -7.80 18.72
CA LEU A 167 -14.77 -7.89 19.08
C LEU A 167 -14.10 -8.80 18.07
N ILE A 168 -13.20 -8.24 17.26
CA ILE A 168 -12.48 -8.97 16.22
C ILE A 168 -10.98 -8.85 16.40
N HIS A 169 -10.23 -9.80 15.84
CA HIS A 169 -8.77 -9.73 15.81
C HIS A 169 -8.33 -9.18 14.47
N GLU A 170 -7.73 -8.00 14.50
CA GLU A 170 -7.22 -7.33 13.31
C GLU A 170 -5.71 -7.36 13.30
N THR A 171 -5.13 -7.31 12.10
CA THR A 171 -3.71 -7.08 11.92
C THR A 171 -3.51 -5.75 11.19
N ASP A 172 -2.70 -4.87 11.77
CA ASP A 172 -2.42 -3.54 11.24
C ASP A 172 -0.93 -3.18 11.44
N ILE A 173 -0.56 -1.89 11.34
CA ILE A 173 0.82 -1.44 11.56
C ILE A 173 1.32 -1.64 13.00
N LEU A 174 0.41 -1.71 13.99
CA LEU A 174 0.71 -1.94 15.39
C LEU A 174 0.84 -3.43 15.73
N GLY A 175 0.39 -4.32 14.83
CA GLY A 175 0.50 -5.75 14.96
C GLY A 175 -0.86 -6.42 14.99
N LYS A 176 -0.98 -7.57 15.68
CA LYS A 176 -2.24 -8.29 15.83
C LYS A 176 -2.91 -7.89 17.14
N CYS A 177 -4.03 -7.20 17.05
CA CYS A 177 -4.73 -6.60 18.19
C CYS A 177 -6.20 -7.00 18.21
N SER A 178 -6.85 -6.89 19.37
CA SER A 178 -8.32 -6.95 19.45
C SER A 178 -8.89 -5.56 19.16
N ALA A 179 -9.77 -5.46 18.17
CA ALA A 179 -10.49 -4.25 17.81
C ALA A 179 -11.98 -4.40 18.15
N GLN A 180 -12.55 -3.36 18.76
CA GLN A 180 -13.95 -3.34 19.13
C GLN A 180 -14.71 -2.37 18.22
N TYR A 181 -15.71 -2.89 17.53
CA TYR A 181 -16.59 -2.14 16.64
C TYR A 181 -17.91 -1.85 17.34
N HIS A 182 -18.38 -0.62 17.17
CA HIS A 182 -19.63 -0.10 17.70
C HIS A 182 -20.40 0.60 16.58
N SER A 183 -21.73 0.53 16.63
CA SER A 183 -22.63 1.29 15.74
C SER A 183 -22.83 2.73 16.19
#